data_AF-G5DXV4-F1
#
_entry.id   AF-G5DXV4-F1
#
_cell.length_a   1.000
_cell.length_b   1.000
_cell.length_c   1.000
_cell.angle_alpha   90.00
_cell.angle_beta   90.00
_cell.angle_gamma   90.00
#
_symmetry.space_group_name_H-M   'P 1'
#
loop_
_entity.id
_entity.type
_entity.pdbx_description
1 polymer ?
#
loop_
_entity_poly.entity_id
_entity_poly.type
_entity_poly.pdbx_seq_one_letter_code
_entity_poly.pdbx_strand_id
1 'polypeptide(L)'
;AHAVEQQMKLREETQLDVNEFDNLLQPIIDTCTKDAISAGKNWMFSNAKSPQHCELMAGHLRNRITAEGAHFELRLHLIYLTNDVLHRCQRKQARDLLAALQKVVVPIYCTSFLAVEEDKQQKIAKLLQLEKNGYFDEATIQQL
;
A
#
# COMPACT_ATOMS: atom_id res chain seq x y z
N ALA A 1 -13.05 6.95 15.21
CA ALA A 1 -12.45 6.88 16.55
C ALA A 1 -11.48 5.69 16.66
N HIS A 2 -11.96 4.44 16.59
CA HIS A 2 -11.14 3.25 16.87
C HIS A 2 -9.90 3.04 15.96
N ALA A 3 -10.01 3.31 14.66
CA ALA A 3 -8.89 3.14 13.73
C ALA A 3 -7.75 4.16 13.92
N VAL A 4 -8.08 5.36 14.42
CA VAL A 4 -7.09 6.42 14.71
C VAL A 4 -6.35 6.10 16.00
N GLU A 5 -7.05 5.64 17.03
CA GLU A 5 -6.46 5.20 18.30
C GLU A 5 -5.52 4.01 18.12
N GLN A 6 -5.92 3.00 17.31
CA GLN A 6 -5.04 1.88 16.98
C GLN A 6 -3.76 2.32 16.27
N GLN A 7 -3.84 3.30 15.36
CA GLN A 7 -2.64 3.82 14.70
C GLN A 7 -1.74 4.63 15.64
N MET A 8 -2.31 5.44 16.55
CA MET A 8 -1.51 6.16 17.54
C MET A 8 -0.75 5.19 18.44
N LYS A 9 -1.42 4.14 18.91
CA LYS A 9 -0.79 3.08 19.71
C LYS A 9 0.33 2.36 18.94
N LEU A 10 0.09 2.01 17.67
CA LEU A 10 1.12 1.39 16.83
C LEU A 10 2.32 2.31 16.59
N ARG A 11 2.11 3.63 16.46
CA ARG A 11 3.21 4.61 16.33
C ARG A 11 4.07 4.65 17.59
N GLU A 12 3.45 4.65 18.76
CA GLU A 12 4.14 4.61 20.04
C GLU A 12 4.95 3.30 20.23
N GLU A 13 4.35 2.16 19.88
CA GLU A 13 4.97 0.83 20.02
C GLU A 13 6.14 0.60 19.06
N THR A 14 6.02 1.07 17.82
CA THR A 14 7.03 0.81 16.77
C THR A 14 8.13 1.85 16.73
N GLN A 15 7.88 3.06 17.26
CA GLN A 15 8.75 4.23 17.09
C GLN A 15 9.13 4.47 15.62
N LEU A 16 8.30 4.01 14.67
CA LEU A 16 8.55 4.15 13.25
C LEU A 16 8.40 5.62 12.86
N ASP A 17 9.42 6.17 12.21
CA ASP A 17 9.35 7.53 11.69
C ASP A 17 8.47 7.59 10.44
N VAL A 18 7.19 7.89 10.65
CA VAL A 18 6.23 8.04 9.56
C VAL A 18 6.55 9.26 8.68
N ASN A 19 7.23 10.27 9.21
CA ASN A 19 7.63 11.43 8.39
C ASN A 19 8.73 11.04 7.40
N GLU A 20 9.66 10.17 7.81
CA GLU A 20 10.64 9.58 6.88
C GLU A 20 9.93 8.83 5.76
N PHE A 21 8.88 8.07 6.08
CA PHE A 21 8.09 7.39 5.07
C PHE A 21 7.38 8.39 4.15
N ASP A 22 6.77 9.44 4.68
CA ASP A 22 6.13 10.50 3.90
C ASP A 22 7.09 11.16 2.91
N ASN A 23 8.32 11.43 3.34
CA ASN A 23 9.39 11.98 2.51
C ASN A 23 9.78 11.04 1.36
N LEU A 24 9.73 9.73 1.56
CA LEU A 24 9.97 8.74 0.51
C LEU A 24 8.80 8.58 -0.46
N LEU A 25 7.58 8.74 0.05
CA LEU A 25 6.39 8.64 -0.77
C LEU A 25 6.17 9.87 -1.65
N GLN A 26 6.68 11.04 -1.27
CA GLN A 26 6.50 12.28 -2.04
C GLN A 26 7.10 12.19 -3.46
N PRO A 27 8.37 11.78 -3.67
CA PRO A 27 8.92 11.57 -5.02
C PRO A 27 8.17 10.52 -5.84
N ILE A 28 7.59 9.50 -5.19
CA ILE A 28 6.78 8.47 -5.86
C ILE A 28 5.49 9.10 -6.39
N ILE A 29 4.85 9.94 -5.59
CA ILE A 29 3.65 10.68 -5.98
C ILE A 29 3.95 11.63 -7.14
N ASP A 30 5.04 12.39 -7.05
CA ASP A 30 5.35 13.44 -8.02
C ASP A 30 5.85 12.89 -9.36
N THR A 31 6.64 11.81 -9.34
CA THR A 31 7.39 11.37 -10.54
C THR A 31 7.20 9.91 -10.92
N CYS A 32 6.72 9.06 -10.00
CA CYS A 32 6.53 7.62 -10.20
C CYS A 32 7.71 6.92 -10.89
N THR A 33 8.94 7.33 -10.60
CA THR A 33 10.12 6.73 -11.20
C THR A 33 10.42 5.36 -10.57
N LYS A 34 11.06 4.49 -11.36
CA LYS A 34 11.50 3.17 -10.89
C LYS A 34 12.40 3.27 -9.65
N ASP A 35 13.24 4.29 -9.60
CA ASP A 35 14.16 4.51 -8.47
C ASP A 35 13.41 4.96 -7.22
N ALA A 36 12.43 5.86 -7.34
CA ALA A 36 11.58 6.27 -6.23
C ALA A 36 10.78 5.07 -5.67
N ILE A 37 10.17 4.26 -6.54
CA ILE A 37 9.45 3.05 -6.11
C ILE A 37 10.40 2.06 -5.44
N SER A 38 11.59 1.83 -6.01
CA SER A 38 12.59 0.94 -5.46
C SER A 38 13.07 1.40 -4.08
N ALA A 39 13.28 2.71 -3.89
CA ALA A 39 13.64 3.31 -2.61
C ALA A 39 12.55 3.10 -1.55
N GLY A 40 11.29 3.45 -1.87
CA GLY A 40 10.16 3.25 -0.97
C GLY A 40 9.99 1.78 -0.56
N LYS A 41 10.07 0.86 -1.54
CA LYS A 41 10.04 -0.58 -1.27
C LYS A 41 11.19 -1.00 -0.35
N ASN A 42 12.43 -0.63 -0.64
CA ASN A 42 13.57 -1.03 0.17
C ASN A 42 13.47 -0.51 1.60
N TRP A 43 12.96 0.70 1.79
CA TRP A 43 12.70 1.25 3.11
C TRP A 43 11.64 0.44 3.87
N MET A 44 10.52 0.07 3.23
CA MET A 44 9.50 -0.76 3.87
C MET A 44 10.05 -2.11 4.31
N PHE A 45 10.87 -2.77 3.48
CA PHE A 45 11.52 -4.04 3.86
C PHE A 45 12.54 -3.88 4.99
N SER A 46 13.27 -2.77 5.03
CA SER A 46 14.28 -2.50 6.08
C SER A 46 13.62 -2.14 7.42
N ASN A 47 12.39 -1.63 7.39
CA ASN A 47 11.62 -1.25 8.57
C ASN A 47 10.52 -2.25 8.97
N ALA A 48 10.35 -3.35 8.23
CA ALA A 48 9.47 -4.46 8.57
C ALA A 48 10.06 -5.34 9.71
N LYS A 49 10.32 -4.72 10.87
CA LYS A 49 10.99 -5.36 12.01
C LYS A 49 10.05 -6.22 12.86
N SER A 50 8.76 -5.93 12.83
CA SER A 50 7.71 -6.69 13.52
C SER A 50 6.38 -6.58 12.78
N PRO A 51 5.38 -7.43 13.11
CA PRO A 51 4.03 -7.31 12.54
C PRO A 51 3.42 -5.91 12.72
N GLN A 52 3.65 -5.27 13.87
CA GLN A 52 3.17 -3.91 14.15
C GLN A 52 3.77 -2.87 13.20
N HIS A 53 5.06 -3.00 12.85
CA HIS A 53 5.68 -2.11 11.86
C HIS A 53 5.03 -2.29 10.49
N CYS A 54 4.81 -3.54 10.08
CA CYS A 54 4.15 -3.87 8.82
C CYS A 54 2.73 -3.30 8.76
N GLU A 55 1.95 -3.48 9.84
CA GLU A 55 0.58 -2.95 9.94
C GLU A 55 0.54 -1.43 9.91
N LEU A 56 1.48 -0.76 10.59
CA LEU A 56 1.58 0.70 10.57
C LEU A 56 1.91 1.22 9.16
N MET A 57 2.90 0.63 8.48
CA MET A 57 3.28 1.03 7.11
C MET A 57 2.14 0.79 6.11
N ALA A 58 1.52 -0.40 6.14
CA ALA A 58 0.41 -0.74 5.26
C ALA A 58 -0.82 0.13 5.53
N GLY A 59 -1.15 0.37 6.81
CA GLY A 59 -2.23 1.26 7.20
C GLY A 59 -1.98 2.71 6.80
N HIS A 60 -0.74 3.18 6.86
CA HIS A 60 -0.38 4.52 6.42
C HIS A 60 -0.57 4.70 4.90
N LEU A 61 -0.11 3.74 4.10
CA LEU A 61 -0.36 3.71 2.65
C LEU A 61 -1.86 3.76 2.34
N ARG A 62 -2.66 2.92 3.00
CA ARG A 62 -4.12 2.91 2.87
C ARG A 62 -4.68 4.29 3.13
N ASN A 63 -4.38 4.89 4.28
CA ASN A 63 -4.94 6.19 4.67
C ASN A 63 -4.62 7.30 3.64
N ARG A 64 -3.41 7.28 3.06
CA ARG A 64 -3.02 8.25 2.02
C ARG A 64 -3.81 8.04 0.72
N ILE A 65 -3.98 6.79 0.30
CA ILE A 65 -4.68 6.43 -0.95
C ILE A 65 -6.19 6.68 -0.82
N THR A 66 -6.78 6.30 0.31
CA THR A 66 -8.22 6.39 0.56
C THR A 66 -8.65 7.75 1.13
N ALA A 67 -7.74 8.71 1.26
CA ALA A 67 -8.08 10.05 1.74
C ALA A 67 -9.09 10.73 0.80
N GLU A 68 -10.06 11.42 1.39
CA GLU A 68 -10.94 12.32 0.66
C GLU A 68 -10.11 13.45 0.04
N GLY A 69 -10.21 13.63 -1.28
CA GLY A 69 -9.41 14.59 -2.03
C GLY A 69 -8.06 14.07 -2.56
N ALA A 70 -7.70 12.81 -2.30
CA ALA A 70 -6.56 12.18 -2.97
C ALA A 70 -6.77 12.16 -4.50
N HIS A 71 -5.88 12.81 -5.24
CA HIS A 71 -5.93 12.86 -6.69
C HIS A 71 -5.52 11.51 -7.31
N PHE A 72 -5.91 11.31 -8.57
CA PHE A 72 -5.77 10.02 -9.25
C PHE A 72 -4.32 9.53 -9.31
N GLU A 73 -3.39 10.42 -9.65
CA GLU A 73 -1.97 10.10 -9.84
C GLU A 73 -1.36 9.59 -8.54
N LEU A 74 -1.65 10.22 -7.40
CA LEU A 74 -1.24 9.74 -6.08
C LEU A 74 -1.73 8.32 -5.83
N ARG A 75 -3.01 8.04 -6.08
CA ARG A 75 -3.59 6.70 -5.87
C ARG A 75 -2.90 5.67 -6.76
N LEU A 76 -2.77 5.98 -8.05
CA LEU A 76 -2.13 5.11 -9.02
C LEU A 76 -0.67 4.81 -8.66
N HIS A 77 0.11 5.84 -8.34
CA HIS A 77 1.53 5.71 -8.04
C HIS A 77 1.77 4.93 -6.74
N LEU A 78 0.96 5.14 -5.72
CA LEU A 78 1.05 4.37 -4.47
C LEU A 78 0.52 2.93 -4.61
N ILE A 79 -0.42 2.67 -5.52
CA ILE A 79 -0.80 1.30 -5.91
C ILE A 79 0.39 0.60 -6.59
N TYR A 80 1.13 1.29 -7.48
CA TYR A 80 2.34 0.70 -8.07
C TYR A 80 3.38 0.31 -7.03
N LEU A 81 3.63 1.17 -6.03
CA LEU A 81 4.49 0.81 -4.91
C LEU A 81 3.96 -0.41 -4.15
N THR A 82 2.66 -0.42 -3.83
CA THR A 82 2.01 -1.51 -3.08
C THR A 82 2.21 -2.85 -3.80
N ASN A 83 2.01 -2.89 -5.12
CA ASN A 83 2.20 -4.09 -5.94
C ASN A 83 3.67 -4.52 -5.97
N ASP A 84 4.61 -3.59 -6.13
CA ASP A 84 6.02 -3.91 -6.18
C ASP A 84 6.53 -4.48 -4.84
N VAL A 85 5.95 -4.04 -3.72
CA VAL A 85 6.18 -4.58 -2.38
C VAL A 85 5.54 -5.97 -2.22
N LEU A 86 4.27 -6.14 -2.61
CA LEU A 86 3.56 -7.42 -2.57
C LEU A 86 4.32 -8.51 -3.34
N HIS A 87 4.74 -8.19 -4.57
CA HIS A 87 5.52 -9.10 -5.41
C HIS A 87 6.83 -9.52 -4.75
N ARG A 88 7.55 -8.58 -4.11
CA ARG A 88 8.78 -8.91 -3.39
C ARG A 88 8.51 -9.73 -2.13
N CYS A 89 7.41 -9.47 -1.41
CA CYS A 89 7.06 -10.22 -0.20
C CYS A 89 6.88 -11.70 -0.50
N GLN A 90 6.22 -12.01 -1.63
CA GLN A 90 6.01 -13.39 -2.06
C GLN A 90 7.33 -14.09 -2.42
N ARG A 91 8.24 -13.40 -3.12
CA ARG A 91 9.55 -13.96 -3.51
C ARG A 91 10.52 -14.14 -2.34
N LYS A 92 10.42 -13.30 -1.29
CA LYS A 92 11.34 -13.28 -0.14
C LYS A 92 10.75 -13.88 1.14
N GLN A 93 9.52 -14.40 1.11
CA GLN A 93 8.79 -14.92 2.27
C GLN A 93 8.62 -13.91 3.42
N ALA A 94 8.43 -12.62 3.11
CA ALA A 94 8.13 -11.60 4.13
C ALA A 94 6.66 -11.70 4.56
N ARG A 95 6.35 -12.71 5.38
CA ARG A 95 4.97 -13.11 5.74
C ARG A 95 4.20 -12.01 6.45
N ASP A 96 4.83 -11.31 7.40
CA ASP A 96 4.16 -10.27 8.17
C ASP A 96 3.81 -9.06 7.31
N LEU A 97 4.72 -8.65 6.42
CA LEU A 97 4.47 -7.55 5.50
C LEU A 97 3.41 -7.92 4.45
N LEU A 98 3.45 -9.15 3.94
CA LEU A 98 2.42 -9.67 3.06
C LEU A 98 1.03 -9.64 3.74
N ALA A 99 0.94 -10.17 4.96
CA ALA A 99 -0.31 -10.22 5.72
C ALA A 99 -0.85 -8.80 6.01
N ALA A 100 0.02 -7.86 6.36
CA ALA A 100 -0.38 -6.47 6.58
C ALA A 100 -0.91 -5.80 5.30
N LEU A 101 -0.26 -6.04 4.16
CA LEU A 101 -0.69 -5.49 2.87
C LEU A 101 -2.00 -6.11 2.38
N GLN A 102 -2.20 -7.42 2.56
CA GLN A 102 -3.47 -8.09 2.23
C GLN A 102 -4.67 -7.53 2.99
N LYS A 103 -4.49 -7.06 4.24
CA LYS A 103 -5.57 -6.42 5.02
C LYS A 103 -6.01 -5.07 4.45
N VAL A 104 -5.16 -4.38 3.68
CA VAL A 104 -5.44 -3.02 3.17
C VAL A 104 -5.66 -2.96 1.66
N VAL A 105 -5.41 -4.06 0.96
CA VAL A 105 -5.44 -4.10 -0.50
C VAL A 105 -6.84 -3.87 -1.06
N VAL A 106 -7.86 -4.49 -0.47
CA VAL A 106 -9.27 -4.34 -0.85
C VAL A 106 -9.72 -2.89 -0.75
N PRO A 107 -9.61 -2.20 0.41
CA PRO A 107 -10.04 -0.82 0.50
C PRO A 107 -9.22 0.12 -0.41
N ILE A 108 -7.93 -0.15 -0.65
CA ILE A 108 -7.10 0.61 -1.58
C ILE A 108 -7.65 0.51 -3.02
N TYR A 109 -7.87 -0.71 -3.51
CA TYR A 109 -8.33 -0.94 -4.88
C TYR A 109 -9.76 -0.48 -5.08
N CYS A 110 -10.70 -0.86 -4.20
CA CYS A 110 -12.10 -0.48 -4.32
C CYS A 110 -12.27 1.05 -4.26
N THR A 111 -11.65 1.72 -3.29
CA THR A 111 -11.76 3.18 -3.18
C THR A 111 -11.16 3.88 -4.39
N SER A 112 -10.00 3.42 -4.87
CA SER A 112 -9.35 4.04 -6.02
C SER A 112 -10.12 3.81 -7.32
N PHE A 113 -10.74 2.64 -7.47
CA PHE A 113 -11.57 2.30 -8.63
C PHE A 113 -12.88 3.08 -8.66
N LEU A 114 -13.56 3.18 -7.51
CA LEU A 114 -14.85 3.88 -7.40
C LEU A 114 -14.73 5.40 -7.51
N ALA A 115 -13.57 5.96 -7.21
CA ALA A 115 -13.37 7.39 -7.16
C ALA A 115 -12.76 7.98 -8.45
N VAL A 116 -12.82 7.24 -9.56
CA VAL A 116 -12.35 7.67 -10.88
C VAL A 116 -13.36 7.29 -11.97
N GLU A 117 -13.33 8.05 -13.07
CA GLU A 117 -14.13 7.80 -14.26
C GLU A 117 -13.70 6.52 -15.01
N GLU A 118 -14.57 6.00 -15.87
CA GLU A 118 -14.45 4.69 -16.54
C GLU A 118 -13.14 4.51 -17.35
N ASP A 119 -12.60 5.59 -17.91
CA ASP A 119 -11.33 5.59 -18.66
C ASP A 119 -10.11 5.28 -17.76
N LYS A 120 -10.13 5.80 -16.53
CA LYS A 120 -9.08 5.59 -15.52
C LYS A 120 -9.26 4.28 -14.78
N GLN A 121 -10.49 3.78 -14.66
CA GLN A 121 -10.80 2.48 -14.07
C GLN A 121 -10.05 1.33 -14.76
N GLN A 122 -9.91 1.37 -16.09
CA GLN A 122 -9.17 0.33 -16.83
C GLN A 122 -7.71 0.20 -16.40
N LYS A 123 -7.05 1.31 -16.04
CA LYS A 123 -5.66 1.29 -15.55
C LYS A 123 -5.56 0.59 -14.20
N ILE A 124 -6.50 0.86 -13.30
CA ILE A 124 -6.59 0.22 -11.98
C ILE A 124 -6.96 -1.26 -12.12
N ALA A 125 -7.94 -1.59 -12.98
CA ALA A 125 -8.36 -2.97 -13.24
C ALA A 125 -7.23 -3.82 -13.82
N LYS A 126 -6.42 -3.26 -14.72
CA LYS A 126 -5.26 -3.96 -15.29
C LYS A 126 -4.22 -4.29 -14.22
N LEU A 127 -4.01 -3.39 -13.26
CA LEU A 127 -3.14 -3.66 -12.12
C LEU A 127 -3.70 -4.80 -11.27
N LEU A 128 -4.99 -4.77 -10.96
CA LEU A 128 -5.63 -5.84 -10.21
C LEU A 128 -5.52 -7.21 -10.92
N GLN A 129 -5.68 -7.25 -12.25
CA GLN A 129 -5.54 -8.49 -13.02
C GLN A 129 -4.12 -9.05 -13.03
N LEU A 130 -3.09 -8.20 -13.03
CA LEU A 130 -1.69 -8.64 -12.87
C LEU A 130 -1.50 -9.32 -11.51
N GLU A 131 -2.27 -8.91 -10.51
CA GLU A 131 -2.16 -9.41 -9.14
C GLU A 131 -2.96 -10.71 -8.87
N LYS A 132 -3.96 -11.03 -9.70
CA LYS A 132 -4.73 -12.29 -9.60
C LYS A 132 -3.89 -13.55 -9.87
N ASN A 133 -2.67 -13.40 -10.40
CA ASN A 133 -1.76 -14.52 -10.71
C ASN A 133 -0.91 -15.00 -9.52
N GLY A 134 -1.20 -14.61 -8.27
CA GLY A 134 -0.58 -15.27 -7.12
C GLY A 134 -0.57 -14.58 -5.76
N TYR A 135 -1.13 -13.38 -5.59
CA TYR A 135 -0.97 -12.61 -4.33
C TYR A 135 -2.14 -12.68 -3.34
N PHE A 136 -3.34 -12.90 -3.85
CA PHE A 136 -4.56 -12.91 -3.06
C PHE A 136 -5.07 -14.32 -2.90
N ASP A 137 -5.46 -14.69 -1.67
CA ASP A 137 -6.23 -15.90 -1.48
C ASP A 137 -7.61 -15.74 -2.14
N GLU A 138 -8.28 -16.87 -2.39
CA GLU A 138 -9.58 -16.87 -3.07
C GLU A 138 -10.61 -16.00 -2.35
N ALA A 139 -10.52 -15.91 -1.01
CA ALA A 139 -11.36 -15.05 -0.19
C ALA A 139 -11.13 -13.54 -0.42
N THR A 140 -9.87 -13.11 -0.59
CA THR A 140 -9.55 -11.72 -0.92
C THR A 140 -9.93 -11.41 -2.37
N ILE A 141 -9.75 -12.35 -3.29
CA ILE A 141 -10.19 -12.20 -4.70
C ILE A 141 -11.71 -12.05 -4.79
N GLN A 142 -12.48 -12.79 -3.98
CA GLN A 142 -13.95 -12.69 -3.97
C GLN A 142 -14.48 -11.35 -3.43
N GLN A 143 -13.67 -10.63 -2.65
CA GLN A 143 -14.03 -9.31 -2.11
C GLN A 143 -13.68 -8.14 -3.04
N LEU A 144 -12.94 -8.40 -4.12
CA LEU A 144 -12.46 -7.43 -5.11
C LEU A 144 -13.31 -7.44 -6.39
#